data_AF-H7FM79-F1
#
_entry.id   AF-H7FM79-F1
#
_cell.length_a   1.000
_cell.length_b   1.000
_cell.length_c   1.000
_cell.angle_alpha   90.00
_cell.angle_beta   90.00
_cell.angle_gamma   90.00
#
_symmetry.space_group_name_H-M   'P 1'
#
loop_
_entity.id
_entity.type
_entity.pdbx_description
1 polymer ?
#
loop_
_entity_poly.entity_id
_entity_poly.type
_entity_poly.pdbx_seq_one_letter_code
_entity_poly.pdbx_strand_id
1 'polypeptide(L)' 'MAEEVFNKILQSHTCVHFHPNNCIGIDVQMGIEIPKIAESTFLRKDRIQYKKHQTVFPHELDYDNTDRNHIVVPKNWHK' A
#
# COMPACT_ATOMS: atom_id res chain seq x y z
N MET A 1 -5.82 15.67 -9.43
CA MET A 1 -4.74 14.80 -9.97
C MET A 1 -4.75 13.41 -9.34
N ALA A 2 -4.22 13.17 -8.13
CA ALA A 2 -4.19 11.81 -7.55
C ALA A 2 -5.59 11.23 -7.28
N GLU A 3 -6.50 12.05 -6.76
CA GLU A 3 -7.89 11.64 -6.49
C GLU A 3 -8.62 11.16 -7.75
N GLU A 4 -8.46 11.86 -8.89
CA GLU A 4 -9.07 11.47 -10.17
C GLU A 4 -8.58 10.11 -10.67
N VAL A 5 -7.27 9.82 -10.49
CA VAL A 5 -6.69 8.52 -10.84
C VAL A 5 -7.35 7.43 -10.01
N PHE A 6 -7.47 7.62 -8.70
CA PHE A 6 -8.10 6.64 -7.81
C PHE A 6 -9.60 6.51 -8.09
N ASN A 7 -10.31 7.61 -8.30
CA ASN A 7 -11.73 7.62 -8.69
C ASN A 7 -11.99 6.85 -9.98
N LYS A 8 -11.02 6.79 -10.90
CA LYS A 8 -11.12 6.00 -12.14
C LYS A 8 -10.73 4.54 -11.95
N ILE A 9 -9.53 4.26 -11.43
CA ILE A 9 -9.01 2.88 -11.36
C ILE A 9 -9.82 2.00 -10.40
N LEU A 10 -10.34 2.59 -9.30
CA LEU A 10 -11.14 1.87 -8.31
C LEU A 10 -12.53 1.47 -8.83
N GLN A 11 -12.97 1.95 -10.00
CA GLN A 11 -14.22 1.51 -10.62
C GLN A 11 -14.11 0.03 -11.04
N SER A 12 -12.98 -0.38 -11.60
CA SER A 12 -12.78 -1.73 -12.16
C SER A 12 -11.74 -2.58 -11.43
N HIS A 13 -10.89 -1.98 -10.59
CA HIS A 13 -9.84 -2.68 -9.84
C HIS A 13 -10.00 -2.50 -8.33
N THR A 14 -9.41 -3.40 -7.55
CA THR A 14 -9.23 -3.24 -6.10
C THR A 14 -7.75 -3.23 -5.78
N CYS A 15 -7.31 -2.38 -4.86
CA CYS A 15 -5.98 -2.49 -4.28
C CYS A 15 -5.90 -3.83 -3.53
N VAL A 16 -4.89 -4.64 -3.84
CA VAL A 16 -4.65 -5.97 -3.22
C VAL A 16 -3.35 -6.01 -2.43
N HIS A 17 -2.45 -5.04 -2.64
CA HIS A 17 -1.18 -4.94 -1.93
C HIS A 17 -0.73 -3.48 -1.91
N PHE A 18 -0.18 -3.06 -0.78
CA PHE A 18 0.37 -1.74 -0.55
C PHE A 18 1.71 -1.92 0.17
N HIS A 19 2.80 -1.46 -0.44
CA HIS A 19 4.16 -1.62 0.04
C HIS A 19 4.84 -0.25 0.15
N PRO A 20 5.24 0.20 1.36
CA PRO A 20 6.08 1.38 1.52
C PRO A 20 7.45 1.16 0.91
N ASN A 21 7.89 2.04 0.02
CA ASN A 21 9.21 1.94 -0.56
C ASN A 21 10.24 2.54 0.41
N ASN A 22 11.23 1.74 0.80
CA ASN A 22 12.22 2.12 1.81
C ASN A 22 13.28 3.15 1.36
N CYS A 23 13.18 3.67 0.14
CA CYS A 23 14.21 4.56 -0.40
C CYS A 23 14.25 5.97 0.22
N ILE A 24 13.13 6.58 0.64
CA ILE A 24 13.12 7.99 1.11
C ILE A 24 12.61 8.15 2.55
N GLY A 25 11.96 7.14 3.14
CA GLY A 25 11.48 7.19 4.52
C GLY A 25 10.02 7.64 4.66
N ILE A 26 9.65 7.99 5.89
CA ILE A 26 8.31 8.44 6.29
C ILE A 26 8.28 9.97 6.42
N ASP A 27 7.15 10.58 6.08
CA ASP A 27 6.78 11.93 6.44
C ASP A 27 5.68 11.91 7.53
N VAL A 28 5.67 12.89 8.43
CA VAL A 28 4.67 12.97 9.50
C VAL A 28 3.84 14.22 9.29
N GLN A 29 2.58 14.04 8.92
CA GLN A 29 1.64 15.13 8.69
C GLN A 29 0.48 15.03 9.65
N MET A 30 0.26 16.07 10.47
CA MET A 30 -0.83 16.11 11.46
C MET A 30 -0.83 14.88 12.40
N GLY A 31 0.34 14.34 12.72
CA GLY A 31 0.48 13.14 13.55
C GLY A 31 0.24 11.81 12.83
N ILE A 32 0.05 11.83 11.51
CA ILE A 32 -0.10 10.64 10.66
C ILE A 32 1.23 10.35 9.97
N GLU A 33 1.73 9.14 10.16
CA GLU A 33 2.87 8.60 9.41
C GLU A 33 2.44 8.25 7.98
N ILE A 34 3.09 8.86 6.99
CA ILE A 34 2.82 8.68 5.57
C ILE A 34 4.13 8.31 4.87
N PRO A 35 4.23 7.15 4.19
CA PRO A 35 5.43 6.82 3.43
C PRO A 35 5.60 7.81 2.27
N LYS A 36 6.81 8.35 2.09
CA LYS A 36 7.08 9.33 1.03
C LYS A 36 6.94 8.73 -0.37
N ILE A 37 7.20 7.42 -0.49
CA ILE A 37 6.97 6.63 -1.70
C ILE A 37 6.34 5.30 -1.27
N ALA A 38 5.33 4.87 -2.02
CA ALA A 38 4.72 3.57 -1.86
C ALA A 38 4.35 2.98 -3.23
N GLU A 39 4.37 1.66 -3.31
CA GLU A 39 3.96 0.88 -4.47
C GLU A 39 2.64 0.20 -4.15
N SER A 40 1.71 0.18 -5.11
CA SER A 40 0.37 -0.40 -4.90
C SER A 40 0.00 -1.29 -6.08
N THR A 41 -0.42 -2.51 -5.78
CA THR A 41 -0.88 -3.46 -6.79
C THR A 41 -2.40 -3.47 -6.85
N PHE A 42 -2.94 -3.35 -8.06
CA PHE A 42 -4.37 -3.35 -8.34
C PHE A 42 -4.77 -4.57 -9.16
N LEU A 43 -5.73 -5.35 -8.66
CA LEU A 43 -6.30 -6.48 -9.37
C LEU A 43 -7.68 -6.10 -9.92
N ARG A 44 -7.95 -6.44 -11.19
CA ARG A 44 -9.29 -6.29 -11.77
C ARG A 44 -10.32 -7.08 -10.98
N LYS A 45 -11.45 -6.47 -10.67
CA LYS A 45 -12.51 -7.05 -9.83
C LYS A 45 -13.08 -8.34 -10.42
N ASP A 46 -13.18 -8.43 -11.75
CA ASP A 46 -13.71 -9.61 -12.45
C ASP A 46 -12.77 -10.83 -12.41
N ARG A 47 -11.53 -10.67 -11.94
CA ARG A 47 -10.58 -11.78 -11.72
C ARG A 47 -10.52 -12.26 -10.27
N ILE A 48 -11.32 -11.67 -9.37
CA ILE A 48 -11.32 -12.00 -7.95
C ILE A 48 -12.34 -13.10 -7.70
N GLN A 49 -11.86 -14.28 -7.31
CA GLN A 49 -12.72 -15.38 -6.89
C GLN A 49 -13.06 -15.32 -5.39
N TYR A 50 -12.11 -14.86 -4.57
CA TYR A 50 -12.25 -14.75 -3.12
C TYR A 50 -11.55 -13.49 -2.60
N LYS A 51 -12.12 -12.87 -1.57
CA LYS A 51 -11.59 -11.64 -0.96
C LYS A 51 -11.59 -11.76 0.56
N LYS A 52 -10.43 -11.55 1.18
CA LYS A 52 -10.27 -11.41 2.63
C LYS A 52 -9.38 -10.22 2.97
N HIS A 53 -9.51 -9.72 4.21
CA HIS A 53 -8.58 -8.75 4.74
C HIS A 53 -7.23 -9.41 5.05
N GLN A 54 -6.14 -8.66 4.84
CA GLN A 54 -4.82 -9.05 5.35
C GLN A 54 -4.77 -8.68 6.83
N THR A 55 -4.29 -9.61 7.65
CA THR A 55 -4.16 -9.47 9.11
C THR A 55 -2.71 -9.66 9.58
N VAL A 56 -1.81 -10.03 8.67
CA VAL A 56 -0.37 -10.21 8.94
C VAL A 56 0.39 -9.10 8.23
N PHE A 57 1.14 -8.32 9.01
CA PHE A 57 1.97 -7.22 8.54
C PHE A 57 3.34 -7.26 9.23
N PRO A 58 4.47 -7.13 8.49
CA PRO A 58 4.56 -7.04 7.03
C PRO A 58 4.09 -8.35 6.35
N HIS A 59 3.75 -8.28 5.06
CA HIS A 59 3.44 -9.49 4.30
C HIS A 59 4.71 -10.32 4.11
N GLU A 60 4.61 -11.65 4.11
CA GLU A 60 5.75 -12.57 3.86
C GLU A 60 6.43 -12.38 2.49
N LEU A 61 5.82 -11.61 1.60
CA LEU A 61 6.30 -11.34 0.24
C LEU A 61 6.75 -9.88 0.08
N ASP A 62 6.64 -9.06 1.13
CA ASP A 62 7.20 -7.72 1.11
C ASP A 62 8.73 -7.84 1.04
N TYR A 63 9.33 -7.03 0.17
CA TYR A 63 10.77 -6.99 -0.02
C TYR A 63 11.24 -5.54 -0.13
N ASP A 64 12.34 -5.23 0.53
CA ASP A 64 12.89 -3.88 0.53
C ASP A 64 13.47 -3.51 -0.83
N ASN A 65 13.15 -2.30 -1.32
CA ASN A 65 13.60 -1.84 -2.63
C ASN A 65 15.08 -1.41 -2.63
N THR A 66 15.67 -1.19 -1.46
CA THR A 66 17.05 -0.72 -1.25
C THR A 66 17.64 -1.33 0.04
N ASP A 67 18.94 -1.17 0.27
CA ASP A 67 19.61 -1.62 1.52
C ASP A 67 19.31 -0.74 2.76
N ARG A 68 18.34 0.18 2.66
CA ARG A 68 17.94 1.04 3.78
C ARG A 68 17.02 0.29 4.75
N ASN A 69 16.77 0.90 5.91
CA ASN A 69 15.89 0.33 6.92
C ASN A 69 14.49 0.03 6.35
N HIS A 70 13.98 -1.17 6.64
CA HIS A 70 12.63 -1.58 6.30
C HIS A 70 11.59 -0.59 6.83
N ILE A 71 10.57 -0.32 6.02
CA ILE A 71 9.43 0.54 6.39
C ILE A 71 8.17 -0.32 6.43
N VAL A 72 7.63 -0.52 7.63
CA VAL A 72 6.37 -1.23 7.82
C VAL A 72 5.21 -0.28 7.52
N VAL A 73 4.12 -0.82 6.94
CA VAL A 73 2.86 -0.09 6.81
C VAL A 73 2.38 0.38 8.20
N PRO A 74 2.17 1.70 8.42
CA PRO A 74 1.74 2.21 9.71
C PRO A 74 0.43 1.56 10.18
N LYS A 75 0.34 1.23 11.48
CA LYS A 75 -0.79 0.46 12.03
C LYS A 75 -2.15 1.10 11.82
N ASN A 76 -2.22 2.42 11.77
CA ASN A 76 -3.44 3.18 11.52
C ASN A 76 -3.97 3.05 10.07
N TRP A 77 -3.22 2.39 9.18
CA TRP A 77 -3.63 2.06 7.81
C TRP A 77 -4.14 0.61 7.70
N HIS A 78 -4.02 -0.18 8.77
CA HIS A 78 -4.58 -1.53 8.83
C HIS A 78 -6.11 -1.41 8.92
N LYS A 79 -6.82 -2.33 8.27
CA LYS A 79 -8.29 -2.32 8.19
C LYS A 79 -8.96 -2.94 9.40
#